data_AF-A0A9P1BT26-F1
#
_entry.id   AF-A0A9P1BT26-F1
#
_cell.length_a   1.000
_cell.length_b   1.000
_cell.length_c   1.000
_cell.angle_alpha   90.00
_cell.angle_beta   90.00
_cell.angle_gamma   90.00
#
_symmetry.space_group_name_H-M   'P 1'
#
loop_
_entity.id
_entity.type
_entity.pdbx_description
1 polymer ?
#
loop_
_entity_poly.entity_id
_entity_poly.type
_entity_poly.pdbx_seq_one_letter_code
_entity_poly.pdbx_strand_id
1 'polypeptide(L)'
;MASPQCMEASERKRQYSAMGRAIHKCCNPSLLAKYQLCSDTERWTMLKQWLTNDGKTDSINVEEKYTRWTEELRSDKYSTVTLLQLEKTYGSSQEAKDFIAELIKGQSGIAHPQAPNCPKAKMYKVLREISEEISQGQKGESMMSVGGRVRNPQLKAMLAKQLGQSLESLEGASLVDLKTGRITSKKGKKEKTPVQLALDELKKVNAKFLAKTLVHNI
;
A
#
# COMPACT_ATOMS: atom_id res chain seq x y z
N MET A 1 -15.19 -47.77 15.64
CA MET A 1 -16.34 -47.60 14.72
C MET A 1 -15.84 -47.37 13.30
N ALA A 2 -16.19 -48.24 12.36
CA ALA A 2 -15.63 -48.22 11.00
C ALA A 2 -16.30 -47.20 10.06
N SER A 3 -17.63 -47.03 10.15
CA SER A 3 -18.44 -46.19 9.25
C SER A 3 -19.58 -45.49 10.02
N PRO A 4 -20.09 -44.33 9.53
CA PRO A 4 -21.30 -43.70 10.10
C PRO A 4 -22.49 -44.65 10.21
N GLN A 5 -22.57 -45.62 9.29
CA GLN A 5 -23.66 -46.60 9.24
C GLN A 5 -23.60 -47.61 10.38
N CYS A 6 -22.47 -47.75 11.07
CA CYS A 6 -22.33 -48.60 12.25
C CYS A 6 -23.06 -48.03 13.49
N MET A 7 -23.59 -46.81 13.41
CA MET A 7 -24.35 -46.16 14.46
C MET A 7 -25.82 -46.07 14.06
N GLU A 8 -26.71 -46.41 14.99
CA GLU A 8 -28.16 -46.24 14.82
C GLU A 8 -28.50 -44.78 14.44
N ALA A 9 -29.50 -44.59 13.58
CA ALA A 9 -29.75 -43.30 12.95
C ALA A 9 -30.12 -42.19 13.94
N SER A 10 -30.93 -42.51 14.96
CA SER A 10 -31.31 -41.56 16.01
C SER A 10 -30.10 -41.16 16.87
N GLU A 11 -29.26 -42.13 17.24
CA GLU A 11 -28.04 -41.86 18.01
C GLU A 11 -27.04 -41.03 17.20
N ARG A 12 -26.86 -41.35 15.91
CA ARG A 12 -26.02 -40.58 15.00
C ARG A 12 -26.45 -39.12 14.92
N LYS A 13 -27.75 -38.88 14.75
CA LYS A 13 -28.32 -37.53 14.72
C LYS A 13 -28.08 -36.80 16.04
N ARG A 14 -28.27 -37.47 17.17
CA ARG A 14 -28.02 -36.93 18.51
C ARG A 14 -26.56 -36.53 18.69
N GLN A 15 -25.63 -37.40 18.29
CA GLN A 15 -24.20 -37.18 18.45
C GLN A 15 -23.67 -36.04 17.57
N TYR A 16 -24.08 -35.97 16.30
CA TYR A 16 -23.75 -34.82 15.44
C TYR A 16 -24.31 -33.51 15.98
N SER A 17 -25.54 -33.53 16.49
CA SER A 17 -26.15 -32.35 17.09
C SER A 17 -25.41 -31.89 18.35
N ALA A 18 -24.96 -32.84 19.19
CA ALA A 18 -24.17 -32.55 20.39
C ALA A 18 -22.79 -31.97 20.05
N MET A 19 -22.07 -32.60 19.12
CA MET A 19 -20.78 -32.10 18.63
C MET A 19 -20.93 -30.70 18.01
N GLY A 20 -21.95 -30.49 17.18
CA GLY A 20 -22.23 -29.18 16.58
C GLY A 20 -22.41 -28.09 17.64
N ARG A 21 -23.20 -28.35 18.69
CA ARG A 21 -23.34 -27.40 19.82
C ARG A 21 -22.03 -27.14 20.53
N ALA A 22 -21.20 -28.17 20.75
CA ALA A 22 -19.90 -28.02 21.39
C ALA A 22 -18.95 -27.15 20.56
N ILE A 23 -18.88 -27.39 19.25
CA ILE A 23 -18.07 -26.61 18.31
C ILE A 23 -18.54 -25.15 18.26
N HIS A 24 -19.85 -24.89 18.22
CA HIS A 24 -20.35 -23.52 18.27
C HIS A 24 -20.01 -22.80 19.59
N LYS A 25 -19.87 -23.53 20.70
CA LYS A 25 -19.52 -22.98 22.01
C LYS A 25 -18.02 -22.72 22.18
N CYS A 26 -17.14 -23.48 21.52
CA CYS A 26 -15.68 -23.38 21.73
C CYS A 26 -15.04 -22.11 21.15
N CYS A 27 -15.78 -21.30 20.38
CA CYS A 27 -15.31 -20.06 19.75
C CYS A 27 -14.07 -20.20 18.85
N ASN A 28 -13.66 -21.42 18.48
CA ASN A 28 -12.57 -21.65 17.53
C ASN A 28 -13.10 -21.49 16.08
N PRO A 29 -12.69 -20.43 15.36
CA PRO A 29 -13.21 -20.14 14.02
C PRO A 29 -12.80 -21.20 13.00
N SER A 30 -11.59 -21.73 13.08
CA SER A 30 -11.02 -22.67 12.12
C SER A 30 -11.71 -24.03 12.27
N LEU A 31 -11.99 -24.43 13.51
CA LEU A 31 -12.79 -25.62 13.80
C LEU A 31 -14.24 -25.46 13.33
N LEU A 32 -14.83 -24.28 13.52
CA LEU A 32 -16.16 -23.98 13.01
C LEU A 32 -16.20 -24.02 11.47
N ALA A 33 -15.22 -23.42 10.80
CA ALA A 33 -15.09 -23.43 9.35
C ALA A 33 -14.94 -24.86 8.83
N LYS A 34 -14.09 -25.67 9.48
CA LYS A 34 -13.98 -27.10 9.19
C LYS A 34 -15.33 -27.79 9.29
N TYR A 35 -16.05 -27.65 10.41
CA TYR A 35 -17.35 -28.30 10.60
C TYR A 35 -18.39 -27.94 9.52
N GLN A 36 -18.41 -26.67 9.10
CA GLN A 36 -19.35 -26.15 8.10
C GLN A 36 -19.01 -26.59 6.68
N LEU A 37 -17.71 -26.63 6.33
CA LEU A 37 -17.24 -26.79 4.95
C LEU A 37 -16.70 -28.19 4.64
N CYS A 38 -16.49 -29.04 5.65
CA CYS A 38 -16.00 -30.38 5.45
C CYS A 38 -17.04 -31.30 4.79
N SER A 39 -16.53 -32.29 4.06
CA SER A 39 -17.33 -33.40 3.52
C SER A 39 -17.92 -34.26 4.65
N ASP A 40 -18.94 -35.06 4.34
CA ASP A 40 -19.53 -35.97 5.33
C ASP A 40 -18.52 -36.99 5.90
N THR A 41 -17.56 -37.43 5.08
CA THR A 41 -16.47 -38.33 5.50
C THR A 41 -15.53 -37.67 6.51
N GLU A 42 -15.14 -36.42 6.25
CA GLU A 42 -14.33 -35.62 7.18
C GLU A 42 -15.12 -35.33 8.46
N ARG A 43 -16.42 -35.00 8.34
CA ARG A 43 -17.31 -34.74 9.48
C ARG A 43 -17.47 -35.97 10.38
N TRP A 44 -17.54 -37.17 9.80
CA TRP A 44 -17.52 -38.41 10.57
C TRP A 44 -16.21 -38.62 11.31
N THR A 45 -15.08 -38.25 10.68
CA THR A 45 -13.76 -38.34 11.32
C THR A 45 -13.66 -37.38 12.51
N MET A 46 -14.20 -36.17 12.37
CA MET A 46 -14.34 -35.23 13.50
C MET A 46 -15.18 -35.83 14.62
N LEU A 47 -16.32 -36.44 14.28
CA LEU A 47 -17.20 -37.06 15.28
C LEU A 47 -16.51 -38.21 16.02
N LYS A 48 -15.75 -39.05 15.31
CA LYS A 48 -14.96 -40.11 15.95
C LYS A 48 -13.95 -39.53 16.95
N GLN A 49 -13.18 -38.53 16.54
CA GLN A 49 -12.20 -37.87 17.42
C GLN A 49 -12.87 -37.24 18.64
N TRP A 50 -14.02 -36.59 18.45
CA TRP A 50 -14.78 -35.99 19.54
C TRP A 50 -15.29 -37.05 20.53
N LEU A 51 -15.84 -38.16 20.04
CA LEU A 51 -16.34 -39.25 20.88
C LEU A 51 -15.23 -40.00 21.62
N THR A 52 -14.07 -40.22 20.98
CA THR A 52 -12.94 -40.93 21.61
C THR A 52 -12.22 -40.10 22.68
N ASN A 53 -12.45 -38.79 22.70
CA ASN A 53 -11.82 -37.86 23.64
C ASN A 53 -12.85 -37.22 24.58
N ASP A 54 -13.87 -37.98 24.98
CA ASP A 54 -14.88 -37.57 25.96
C ASP A 54 -15.60 -36.25 25.64
N GLY A 55 -15.82 -35.98 24.35
CA GLY A 55 -16.51 -34.79 23.88
C GLY A 55 -15.69 -33.50 23.94
N LYS A 56 -14.36 -33.60 24.05
CA LYS A 56 -13.46 -32.43 23.98
C LYS A 56 -13.30 -31.97 22.53
N THR A 57 -13.46 -30.68 22.28
CA THR A 57 -13.29 -30.08 20.95
C THR A 57 -11.83 -29.91 20.54
N ASP A 58 -10.94 -29.78 21.52
CA ASP A 58 -9.53 -29.47 21.31
C ASP A 58 -8.74 -30.66 20.72
N SER A 59 -9.29 -31.87 20.83
CA SER A 59 -8.73 -33.08 20.23
C SER A 59 -9.10 -33.26 18.76
N ILE A 60 -9.98 -32.42 18.21
CA ILE A 60 -10.34 -32.48 16.80
C ILE A 60 -9.22 -31.81 16.01
N ASN A 61 -8.56 -32.57 15.14
CA ASN A 61 -7.51 -32.03 14.30
C ASN A 61 -8.13 -31.03 13.30
N VAL A 62 -7.54 -29.85 13.14
CA VAL A 62 -7.95 -28.84 12.16
C VAL A 62 -6.86 -28.74 11.11
N GLU A 63 -7.19 -29.09 9.85
CA GLU A 63 -6.24 -29.00 8.75
C GLU A 63 -5.88 -27.54 8.47
N GLU A 64 -4.64 -27.33 8.04
CA GLU A 64 -4.09 -26.01 7.73
C GLU A 64 -4.95 -25.22 6.72
N LYS A 65 -5.62 -25.91 5.78
CA LYS A 65 -6.53 -25.27 4.81
C LYS A 65 -7.64 -24.46 5.49
N TYR A 66 -8.20 -24.93 6.61
CA TYR A 66 -9.27 -24.23 7.33
C TYR A 66 -8.72 -23.10 8.18
N THR A 67 -7.51 -23.27 8.73
CA THR A 67 -6.80 -22.20 9.44
C THR A 67 -6.52 -21.04 8.49
N ARG A 68 -5.88 -21.32 7.35
CA ARG A 68 -5.63 -20.32 6.29
C ARG A 68 -6.91 -19.67 5.80
N TRP A 69 -7.96 -20.45 5.53
CA TRP A 69 -9.26 -19.91 5.15
C TRP A 69 -9.81 -18.92 6.17
N THR A 70 -9.74 -19.25 7.46
CA THR A 70 -10.20 -18.34 8.52
C THR A 70 -9.30 -17.13 8.70
N GLU A 71 -7.99 -17.27 8.52
CA GLU A 71 -7.04 -16.16 8.50
C GLU A 71 -7.27 -15.26 7.28
N GLU A 72 -7.66 -15.81 6.13
CA GLU A 72 -8.01 -15.03 4.94
C GLU A 72 -9.33 -14.27 5.10
N LEU A 73 -10.30 -14.86 5.80
CA LEU A 73 -11.56 -14.18 6.16
C LEU A 73 -11.37 -13.13 7.25
N ARG A 74 -10.41 -13.35 8.17
CA ARG A 74 -10.12 -12.46 9.31
C ARG A 74 -9.08 -11.41 9.02
N SER A 75 -8.16 -11.67 8.10
CA SER A 75 -7.29 -10.62 7.59
C SER A 75 -8.24 -9.60 7.00
N ASP A 76 -8.16 -8.38 7.52
CA ASP A 76 -8.77 -7.18 6.96
C ASP A 76 -8.16 -6.94 5.57
N LYS A 77 -8.30 -7.88 4.64
CA LYS A 77 -7.84 -7.76 3.26
C LYS A 77 -8.46 -6.53 2.65
N TYR A 78 -9.61 -6.08 3.13
CA TYR A 78 -10.28 -4.88 2.68
C TYR A 78 -10.32 -3.83 3.78
N SER A 79 -9.75 -2.66 3.50
CA SER A 79 -9.98 -1.45 4.27
C SER A 79 -11.13 -0.66 3.64
N THR A 80 -11.89 0.04 4.48
CA THR A 80 -12.91 0.97 4.01
C THR A 80 -12.28 2.35 3.94
N VAL A 81 -12.12 2.88 2.74
CA VAL A 81 -11.46 4.17 2.49
C VAL A 81 -12.39 5.10 1.73
N THR A 82 -12.33 6.38 2.04
CA THR A 82 -13.11 7.41 1.33
C THR A 82 -12.43 7.78 0.02
N LEU A 83 -13.22 8.24 -0.97
CA LEU A 83 -12.65 8.77 -2.22
C LEU A 83 -11.65 9.91 -1.96
N LEU A 84 -11.92 10.75 -0.95
CA LEU A 84 -11.00 11.79 -0.46
C LEU A 84 -9.64 11.23 0.00
N GLN A 85 -9.65 10.12 0.74
CA GLN A 85 -8.40 9.48 1.18
C GLN A 85 -7.64 8.87 0.00
N LEU A 86 -8.34 8.29 -0.97
CA LEU A 86 -7.73 7.79 -2.20
C LEU A 86 -7.10 8.93 -3.00
N GLU A 87 -7.83 10.01 -3.29
CA GLU A 87 -7.31 11.21 -3.97
C GLU A 87 -6.10 11.81 -3.23
N LYS A 88 -6.12 11.80 -1.88
CA LYS A 88 -4.98 12.26 -1.08
C LYS A 88 -3.76 11.34 -1.17
N THR A 89 -3.96 10.04 -1.29
CA THR A 89 -2.88 9.04 -1.28
C THR A 89 -2.23 8.91 -2.66
N TYR A 90 -3.03 8.85 -3.72
CA TYR A 90 -2.56 8.66 -5.09
C TYR A 90 -2.29 9.99 -5.82
N GLY A 91 -2.81 11.11 -5.31
CA GLY A 91 -2.62 12.44 -5.87
C GLY A 91 -3.67 12.82 -6.91
N SER A 92 -3.44 13.96 -7.57
CA SER A 92 -4.39 14.58 -8.52
C SER A 92 -4.01 14.43 -9.99
N SER A 93 -2.98 13.64 -10.31
CA SER A 93 -2.59 13.36 -11.70
C SER A 93 -3.71 12.63 -12.43
N GLN A 94 -3.74 12.72 -13.77
CA GLN A 94 -4.75 12.02 -14.56
C GLN A 94 -4.63 10.50 -14.39
N GLU A 95 -3.40 9.98 -14.37
CA GLU A 95 -3.10 8.57 -14.11
C GLU A 95 -3.63 8.08 -12.76
N ALA A 96 -3.51 8.90 -11.69
CA ALA A 96 -4.05 8.57 -10.37
C ALA A 96 -5.59 8.50 -10.37
N LYS A 97 -6.25 9.39 -11.12
CA LYS A 97 -7.71 9.36 -11.25
C LYS A 97 -8.19 8.12 -12.01
N ASP A 98 -7.50 7.75 -13.07
CA ASP A 98 -7.82 6.57 -13.86
C ASP A 98 -7.62 5.28 -13.03
N PHE A 99 -6.53 5.22 -12.26
CA PHE A 99 -6.28 4.13 -11.31
C PHE A 99 -7.36 4.05 -10.23
N ILE A 100 -7.72 5.16 -9.59
CA ILE A 100 -8.81 5.18 -8.58
C ILE A 100 -10.13 4.72 -9.20
N ALA A 101 -10.45 5.17 -10.41
CA ALA A 101 -11.67 4.79 -11.11
C ALA A 101 -11.71 3.29 -11.43
N GLU A 102 -10.57 2.69 -11.78
CA GLU A 102 -10.42 1.25 -11.96
C GLU A 102 -10.58 0.50 -10.63
N LEU A 103 -10.00 1.02 -9.55
CA LEU A 103 -10.03 0.41 -8.22
C LEU A 103 -11.44 0.33 -7.63
N ILE A 104 -12.25 1.36 -7.87
CA ILE A 104 -13.66 1.42 -7.41
C ILE A 104 -14.65 0.89 -8.45
N LYS A 105 -14.17 0.41 -9.60
CA LYS A 105 -15.02 -0.06 -10.70
C LYS A 105 -15.94 -1.18 -10.23
N GLY A 106 -17.24 -1.00 -10.45
CA GLY A 106 -18.27 -1.97 -10.01
C GLY A 106 -18.70 -1.84 -8.54
N GLN A 107 -18.12 -0.91 -7.77
CA GLN A 107 -18.56 -0.61 -6.41
C GLN A 107 -19.52 0.59 -6.38
N SER A 108 -20.69 0.44 -5.74
CA SER A 108 -21.65 1.53 -5.56
C SER A 108 -21.21 2.56 -4.50
N GLY A 109 -20.32 2.13 -3.58
CA GLY A 109 -19.86 2.91 -2.43
C GLY A 109 -20.93 3.06 -1.35
N ILE A 110 -20.50 3.21 -0.10
CA ILE A 110 -21.38 3.47 1.06
C ILE A 110 -21.28 4.95 1.42
N ALA A 111 -22.40 5.59 1.72
CA ALA A 111 -22.41 6.99 2.14
C ALA A 111 -21.68 7.16 3.50
N HIS A 112 -20.89 8.22 3.63
CA HIS A 112 -20.18 8.49 4.89
C HIS A 112 -21.17 8.84 6.00
N PRO A 113 -21.06 8.28 7.22
CA PRO A 113 -22.01 8.51 8.31
C PRO A 113 -22.11 9.99 8.72
N GLN A 114 -21.00 10.74 8.65
CA GLN A 114 -20.97 12.16 9.00
C GLN A 114 -21.27 13.11 7.83
N ALA A 115 -21.28 12.61 6.59
CA ALA A 115 -21.44 13.44 5.39
C ALA A 115 -22.11 12.67 4.24
N PRO A 116 -23.38 12.23 4.40
CA PRO A 116 -24.03 11.32 3.46
C PRO A 116 -24.28 11.96 2.08
N ASN A 117 -24.43 13.29 2.03
CA ASN A 117 -24.73 14.02 0.80
C ASN A 117 -23.48 14.38 -0.01
N CYS A 118 -22.27 14.12 0.50
CA CYS A 118 -21.04 14.46 -0.20
C CYS A 118 -20.58 13.28 -1.06
N PRO A 119 -20.60 13.38 -2.41
CA PRO A 119 -20.18 12.28 -3.28
C PRO A 119 -18.70 11.91 -3.09
N LYS A 120 -17.86 12.88 -2.71
CA LYS A 120 -16.43 12.65 -2.40
C LYS A 120 -16.19 11.96 -1.06
N ALA A 121 -17.18 11.94 -0.17
CA ALA A 121 -17.08 11.23 1.09
C ALA A 121 -17.49 9.76 0.98
N LYS A 122 -17.95 9.29 -0.19
CA LYS A 122 -18.29 7.87 -0.38
C LYS A 122 -17.14 6.96 0.00
N MET A 123 -17.48 5.92 0.74
CA MET A 123 -16.58 4.90 1.25
C MET A 123 -16.58 3.68 0.33
N TYR A 124 -15.40 3.19 0.00
CA TYR A 124 -15.17 2.05 -0.88
C TYR A 124 -14.36 0.98 -0.15
N LYS A 125 -14.58 -0.29 -0.50
CA LYS A 125 -13.80 -1.40 0.03
C LYS A 125 -12.61 -1.62 -0.88
N VAL A 126 -11.42 -1.38 -0.36
CA VAL A 126 -10.16 -1.43 -1.11
C VAL A 126 -9.23 -2.42 -0.44
N LEU A 127 -8.49 -3.20 -1.25
CA LEU A 127 -7.51 -4.14 -0.71
C LEU A 127 -6.45 -3.39 0.12
N ARG A 128 -6.29 -3.77 1.40
CA ARG A 128 -5.36 -3.15 2.35
C ARG A 128 -3.92 -3.22 1.83
N GLU A 129 -3.52 -4.33 1.21
CA GLU A 129 -2.21 -4.51 0.58
C GLU A 129 -1.90 -3.39 -0.43
N ILE A 130 -2.86 -3.08 -1.32
CA ILE A 130 -2.72 -2.03 -2.34
C ILE A 130 -2.62 -0.63 -1.69
N SER A 131 -3.29 -0.43 -0.55
CA SER A 131 -3.22 0.84 0.19
C SER A 131 -1.93 1.01 1.01
N GLU A 132 -1.37 -0.08 1.55
CA GLU A 132 -0.20 -0.05 2.44
C GLU A 132 1.12 -0.03 1.68
N GLU A 133 1.24 -0.79 0.58
CA GLU A 133 2.46 -0.85 -0.24
C GLU A 133 2.90 0.54 -0.71
N ILE A 134 1.94 1.39 -1.06
CA ILE A 134 2.21 2.76 -1.53
C ILE A 134 2.46 3.73 -0.39
N SER A 135 1.75 3.59 0.74
CA SER A 135 2.03 4.40 1.93
C SER A 135 3.42 4.12 2.51
N GLN A 136 3.93 2.90 2.34
CA GLN A 136 5.29 2.52 2.75
C GLN A 136 6.34 2.94 1.71
N GLY A 137 6.03 2.82 0.41
CA GLY A 137 6.87 3.34 -0.67
C GLY A 137 7.16 4.84 -0.55
N GLN A 138 6.17 5.65 -0.19
CA GLN A 138 6.37 7.09 0.06
C GLN A 138 7.09 7.41 1.37
N LYS A 139 7.04 6.52 2.38
CA LYS A 139 7.78 6.70 3.65
C LYS A 139 9.24 6.27 3.55
N GLY A 140 9.60 5.44 2.58
CA GLY A 140 10.97 4.95 2.37
C GLY A 140 11.99 6.02 1.97
N GLU A 141 11.57 7.15 1.40
CA GLU A 141 12.49 8.20 0.94
C GLU A 141 12.77 9.30 1.98
N SER A 142 12.05 9.34 3.12
CA SER A 142 12.07 10.49 4.03
C SER A 142 12.51 10.17 5.46
N MET A 143 13.53 9.32 5.66
CA MET A 143 14.07 9.04 7.00
C MET A 143 15.54 9.37 7.22
N MET A 144 16.11 10.30 6.45
CA MET A 144 17.39 10.94 6.84
C MET A 144 17.31 12.46 6.73
N SER A 145 16.52 13.07 7.62
CA SER A 145 16.68 14.48 7.96
C SER A 145 17.81 14.60 8.98
N VAL A 146 19.03 14.89 8.52
CA VAL A 146 20.12 15.24 9.43
C VAL A 146 20.02 16.74 9.69
N GLY A 147 19.27 17.10 10.73
CA GLY A 147 19.21 18.49 11.21
C GLY A 147 20.57 18.94 11.73
N GLY A 148 21.27 19.78 10.95
CA GLY A 148 22.48 20.48 11.38
C GLY A 148 23.74 20.14 10.58
N ARG A 149 24.81 20.92 10.83
CA ARG A 149 26.13 20.69 10.22
C ARG A 149 26.74 19.41 10.78
N VAL A 150 26.78 18.34 10.00
CA VAL A 150 27.56 17.13 10.30
C VAL A 150 29.03 17.52 10.46
N ARG A 151 29.59 17.41 11.68
CA ARG A 151 31.00 17.74 11.96
C ARG A 151 31.93 16.56 11.74
N ASN A 152 31.40 15.34 11.69
CA ASN A 152 32.19 14.11 11.56
C ASN A 152 32.55 13.83 10.09
N PRO A 153 33.84 13.74 9.72
CA PRO A 153 34.28 13.55 8.34
C PRO A 153 33.87 12.20 7.73
N GLN A 154 33.77 11.12 8.51
CA GLN A 154 33.33 9.82 8.00
C GLN A 154 31.85 9.83 7.59
N LEU A 155 30.99 10.42 8.43
CA LEU A 155 29.57 10.58 8.12
C LEU A 155 29.34 11.51 6.92
N LYS A 156 30.17 12.55 6.74
CA LYS A 156 30.13 13.39 5.53
C LYS A 156 30.45 12.59 4.27
N ALA A 157 31.47 11.74 4.29
CA ALA A 157 31.84 10.94 3.13
C ALA A 157 30.75 9.92 2.77
N MET A 158 30.12 9.31 3.79
CA MET A 158 29.01 8.37 3.59
C MET A 158 27.76 9.05 3.00
N LEU A 159 27.38 10.20 3.54
CA LEU A 159 26.26 11.01 3.02
C LEU A 159 26.54 11.52 1.61
N ALA A 160 27.76 11.98 1.33
CA ALA A 160 28.13 12.43 -0.01
C ALA A 160 28.07 11.30 -1.04
N LYS A 161 28.44 10.06 -0.64
CA LYS A 161 28.36 8.90 -1.53
C LYS A 161 26.91 8.48 -1.83
N GLN A 162 26.04 8.49 -0.82
CA GLN A 162 24.62 8.16 -1.02
C GLN A 162 23.87 9.25 -1.81
N LEU A 163 24.13 10.53 -1.51
CA LEU A 163 23.54 11.63 -2.27
C LEU A 163 24.11 11.71 -3.69
N GLY A 164 25.40 11.43 -3.89
CA GLY A 164 26.03 11.40 -5.21
C GLY A 164 25.42 10.33 -6.12
N GLN A 165 25.24 9.10 -5.62
CA GLN A 165 24.58 8.03 -6.37
C GLN A 165 23.11 8.35 -6.70
N SER A 166 22.41 9.05 -5.80
CA SER A 166 21.03 9.50 -6.02
C SER A 166 20.91 10.72 -6.93
N LEU A 167 21.98 11.49 -7.14
CA LEU A 167 21.99 12.67 -8.02
C LEU A 167 22.57 12.39 -9.41
N GLU A 168 23.41 11.37 -9.58
CA GLU A 168 23.88 10.94 -10.91
C GLU A 168 22.74 10.37 -11.77
N SER A 169 21.67 9.85 -11.16
CA SER A 169 20.45 9.42 -11.85
C SER A 169 19.53 10.58 -12.25
N LEU A 170 19.75 11.79 -11.71
CA LEU A 170 19.01 12.99 -12.07
C LEU A 170 19.85 13.84 -13.03
N GLU A 171 19.32 14.11 -14.21
CA GLU A 171 19.93 14.82 -15.34
C GLU A 171 20.18 16.33 -15.06
N GLY A 172 20.86 16.66 -13.95
CA GLY A 172 21.13 18.01 -13.46
C GLY A 172 22.45 18.13 -12.68
N ALA A 173 23.33 17.12 -12.78
CA ALA A 173 24.57 16.93 -12.03
C ALA A 173 25.69 17.96 -12.31
N SER A 174 25.44 19.25 -12.07
CA SER A 174 26.48 20.30 -12.08
C SER A 174 26.45 21.25 -10.87
N LEU A 175 25.69 20.92 -9.82
CA LEU A 175 25.46 21.81 -8.68
C LEU A 175 26.25 21.48 -7.40
N VAL A 176 26.95 20.34 -7.36
CA VAL A 176 27.70 19.90 -6.18
C VAL A 176 29.14 19.57 -6.57
N ASP A 177 30.09 20.35 -6.08
CA ASP A 177 31.50 20.02 -6.20
C ASP A 177 31.86 18.91 -5.20
N LEU A 178 31.97 17.67 -5.71
CA LEU A 178 32.16 16.45 -4.93
C LEU A 178 33.46 16.43 -4.12
N LYS A 179 34.46 17.27 -4.45
CA LYS A 179 35.73 17.33 -3.70
C LYS A 179 35.66 18.27 -2.51
N THR A 180 34.91 19.37 -2.62
CA THR A 180 34.85 20.40 -1.57
C THR A 180 33.54 20.39 -0.78
N GLY A 181 32.53 19.65 -1.25
CA GLY A 181 31.19 19.63 -0.68
C GLY A 181 30.46 20.98 -0.81
N ARG A 182 30.97 21.88 -1.66
CA ARG A 182 30.41 23.22 -1.83
C ARG A 182 29.24 23.16 -2.82
N ILE A 183 28.05 23.44 -2.32
CA ILE A 183 26.84 23.59 -3.13
C ILE A 183 26.89 24.98 -3.75
N THR A 184 27.06 25.07 -5.07
CA THR A 184 26.98 26.35 -5.77
C THR A 184 25.51 26.68 -6.00
N SER A 185 24.88 27.34 -5.03
CA SER A 185 23.53 27.87 -5.26
C SER A 185 23.62 28.90 -6.39
N LYS A 186 23.15 28.56 -7.59
CA LYS A 186 22.81 29.58 -8.59
C LYS A 186 21.75 30.46 -7.93
N LYS A 187 22.11 31.70 -7.56
CA LYS A 187 21.14 32.71 -7.14
C LYS A 187 19.99 32.65 -8.14
N GLY A 188 18.78 32.33 -7.66
CA GLY A 188 17.59 32.30 -8.49
C GLY A 188 17.53 33.61 -9.28
N LYS A 189 17.57 33.51 -10.60
CA LYS A 189 17.38 34.69 -11.44
C LYS A 189 15.95 35.16 -11.14
N LYS A 190 15.81 36.36 -10.57
CA LYS A 190 14.51 37.03 -10.46
C LYS A 190 13.83 36.93 -11.82
N GLU A 191 12.57 36.48 -11.84
CA GLU A 191 11.77 36.43 -13.05
C GLU A 191 11.79 37.82 -13.69
N LYS A 192 12.27 37.88 -14.93
CA LYS A 192 12.38 39.13 -15.67
C LYS A 192 10.98 39.53 -16.10
N THR A 193 10.62 40.79 -15.87
CA THR A 193 9.35 41.32 -16.38
C THR A 193 9.35 41.27 -17.92
N PRO A 194 8.18 41.24 -18.57
CA PRO A 194 8.09 41.17 -20.04
C PRO A 194 8.90 42.28 -20.75
N VAL A 195 8.96 43.46 -20.15
CA VAL A 195 9.75 44.61 -20.66
C VAL A 195 11.26 44.34 -20.59
N GLN A 196 11.74 43.66 -19.56
CA GLN A 196 13.15 43.31 -19.42
C GLN A 196 13.56 42.19 -20.38
N LEU A 197 12.66 41.27 -20.71
CA LEU A 197 12.88 40.27 -21.76
C LEU A 197 13.03 40.93 -23.13
N ALA A 198 12.13 41.86 -23.47
CA ALA A 198 12.20 42.59 -24.73
C ALA A 198 13.50 43.39 -24.87
N LEU A 199 13.97 44.05 -23.80
CA LEU A 199 15.25 44.77 -23.81
C LEU A 199 16.46 43.85 -24.01
N ASP A 200 16.44 42.65 -23.42
CA ASP A 200 17.51 41.67 -23.61
C ASP A 200 17.55 41.10 -25.03
N GLU A 201 16.39 40.92 -25.66
CA GLU A 201 16.32 40.52 -27.07
C GLU A 201 16.85 41.62 -27.99
N LEU A 202 16.47 42.87 -27.76
CA LEU A 202 16.96 44.03 -28.52
C LEU A 202 18.48 44.17 -28.41
N LYS A 203 19.05 43.97 -27.22
CA LYS A 203 20.51 43.95 -27.00
C LYS A 203 21.20 42.81 -27.75
N LYS A 204 20.61 41.60 -27.76
CA LYS A 204 21.16 40.46 -28.51
C LYS A 204 21.12 40.68 -30.02
N VAL A 205 20.05 41.27 -30.54
CA VAL A 205 19.93 41.61 -31.96
C VAL A 205 20.96 42.67 -32.33
N ASN A 206 21.11 43.73 -31.52
CA ASN A 206 22.10 44.78 -31.76
C ASN A 206 23.54 44.22 -31.73
N ALA A 207 23.86 43.38 -30.74
CA ALA A 207 25.18 42.74 -30.66
C ALA A 207 25.47 41.84 -31.87
N LYS A 208 24.48 41.07 -32.35
CA LYS A 208 24.64 40.24 -33.56
C LYS A 208 24.79 41.07 -34.82
N PHE A 209 24.10 42.21 -34.92
CA PHE A 209 24.22 43.13 -36.04
C PHE A 209 25.60 43.79 -36.06
N LEU A 210 26.02 44.39 -34.95
CA LEU A 210 27.32 45.06 -34.82
C LEU A 210 28.50 44.09 -35.00
N ALA A 211 28.38 42.85 -34.50
CA ALA A 211 29.40 41.82 -34.71
C ALA A 211 29.50 41.39 -36.18
N LYS A 212 28.39 41.40 -36.94
CA LYS A 212 28.42 41.14 -38.38
C LYS A 212 29.03 42.29 -39.18
N THR A 213 28.81 43.54 -38.77
CA THR A 213 29.35 44.72 -39.47
C THR A 213 30.87 44.88 -39.28
N LEU A 214 31.42 44.45 -38.13
CA LEU A 214 32.86 44.47 -37.88
C LEU A 214 33.65 43.38 -38.64
N VAL A 215 33.00 42.31 -39.09
CA VAL A 215 33.64 41.22 -39.85
C VAL A 215 33.67 41.49 -41.36
N HIS A 216 33.03 42.57 -41.85
CA HIS A 216 33.03 42.95 -43.27
C HIS A 216 33.92 44.16 -43.60
N ASN A 217 34.70 44.66 -42.64
CA ASN A 217 35.64 45.78 -42.85
C ASN A 217 37.08 45.45 -42.44
N ILE A 218 37.48 44.18 -42.55
CA ILE A 218 38.90 43.76 -42.60
C ILE A 218 39.14 43.07 -43.93
#